data_AF-A0A941TEJ2-F1
#
_entry.id   AF-A0A941TEJ2-F1
#
_cell.length_a   1.000
_cell.length_b   1.000
_cell.length_c   1.000
_cell.angle_alpha   90.00
_cell.angle_beta   90.00
_cell.angle_gamma   90.00
#
_symmetry.space_group_name_H-M   'P 1'
#
loop_
_entity.id
_entity.type
_entity.pdbx_description
1 polymer ?
#
loop_
_entity_poly.entity_id
_entity_poly.type
_entity_poly.pdbx_seq_one_letter_code
_entity_poly.pdbx_strand_id
1 'polypeptide(L)'
;MKSCVALATRVEEFPGNTPIFLRSYHERGGGASNEPALRTAAFTYDNALAAIALLACGKREQATRIGEALRLAAMSDSRLRNAYRAGPVENGKPLPNGWWDAKENRWVEDAYQDGTAIGNVAWAALALLALHDASGDARWLRTGAKLAGWIAANALDDRGNGGFSGGVEGFDAASKKIPD
;
A
#
# COMPACT_ATOMS: atom_id res chain seq x y z
N MET A 1 -11.11 21.12 2.94
CA MET A 1 -9.91 21.91 3.29
C MET A 1 -9.25 21.44 4.60
N LYS A 2 -9.96 21.29 5.73
CA LYS A 2 -9.38 20.74 6.98
C LYS A 2 -8.82 19.31 6.86
N SER A 3 -9.48 18.46 6.06
CA SER A 3 -9.01 17.09 5.76
C SER A 3 -7.68 17.07 4.98
N CYS A 4 -7.54 17.91 3.96
CA CYS A 4 -6.30 18.06 3.19
C CYS A 4 -5.10 18.42 4.08
N VAL A 5 -5.31 19.38 5.01
CA VAL A 5 -4.27 19.80 5.95
C VAL A 5 -3.90 18.65 6.87
N ALA A 6 -4.88 17.95 7.44
CA ALA A 6 -4.61 16.82 8.33
C ALA A 6 -3.77 15.72 7.65
N LEU A 7 -4.10 15.34 6.41
CA LEU A 7 -3.32 14.38 5.63
C LEU A 7 -1.89 14.86 5.35
N ALA A 8 -1.73 16.12 4.93
CA ALA A 8 -0.40 16.69 4.68
C ALA A 8 0.45 16.74 5.96
N THR A 9 -0.15 17.12 7.09
CA THR A 9 0.52 17.12 8.40
C THR A 9 1.03 15.73 8.76
N ARG A 10 0.29 14.65 8.46
CA ARG A 10 0.77 13.28 8.73
C ARG A 10 1.97 12.88 7.89
N VAL A 11 2.09 13.39 6.66
CA VAL A 11 3.30 13.19 5.85
C VAL A 11 4.47 14.01 6.42
N GLU A 12 4.18 15.21 6.93
CA GLU A 12 5.16 16.16 7.48
C GLU A 12 5.68 15.78 8.89
N GLU A 13 4.98 14.90 9.62
CA GLU A 13 5.48 14.27 10.85
C GLU A 13 6.83 13.55 10.63
N PHE A 14 7.12 13.18 9.38
CA PHE A 14 8.38 12.59 8.97
C PHE A 14 9.15 13.59 8.09
N PRO A 15 10.14 14.31 8.65
CA PRO A 15 10.84 15.35 7.92
C PRO A 15 11.67 14.78 6.75
N GLY A 16 11.93 15.64 5.76
CA GLY A 16 12.68 15.29 4.56
C GLY A 16 11.82 14.72 3.43
N ASN A 17 12.49 14.13 2.43
CA ASN A 17 11.87 13.71 1.17
C ASN A 17 11.80 12.19 1.01
N THR A 18 12.04 11.43 2.08
CA THR A 18 12.01 9.97 2.05
C THR A 18 10.61 9.48 1.69
N PRO A 19 10.50 8.44 0.84
CA PRO A 19 9.22 7.77 0.59
C PRO A 19 8.61 7.29 1.90
N ILE A 20 7.28 7.31 2.00
CA ILE A 20 6.60 7.04 3.27
C ILE A 20 5.32 6.26 3.08
N PHE A 21 5.08 5.32 3.98
CA PHE A 21 3.78 4.74 4.22
C PHE A 21 3.13 5.34 5.47
N LEU A 22 1.94 5.92 5.31
CA LEU A 22 1.13 6.41 6.42
C LEU A 22 0.44 5.24 7.11
N ARG A 23 0.43 5.28 8.44
CA ARG A 23 -0.35 4.33 9.25
C ARG A 23 -1.85 4.51 9.00
N SER A 24 -2.53 3.39 8.82
CA SER A 24 -3.96 3.32 8.51
C SER A 24 -4.87 3.53 9.72
N TYR A 25 -4.49 2.99 10.88
CA TYR A 25 -5.35 2.96 12.06
C TYR A 25 -4.81 3.81 13.21
N HIS A 26 -5.73 4.51 13.85
CA HIS A 26 -5.48 5.31 15.03
C HIS A 26 -6.57 5.05 16.08
N GLU A 27 -6.17 5.02 17.35
CA GLU A 27 -7.14 4.93 18.45
C GLU A 27 -7.97 6.21 18.57
N ARG A 28 -9.16 6.05 19.15
CA ARG A 28 -10.03 7.20 19.45
C ARG A 28 -9.37 8.05 20.53
N GLY A 29 -8.86 9.22 20.14
CA GLY A 29 -8.04 10.09 20.99
C GLY A 29 -6.62 10.32 20.45
N GLY A 30 -6.23 9.64 19.38
CA GLY A 30 -4.90 9.69 18.79
C GLY A 30 -4.01 8.54 19.25
N GLY A 31 -2.86 8.38 18.59
CA GLY A 31 -1.93 7.28 18.87
C GLY A 31 -2.16 6.04 17.99
N ALA A 32 -1.32 5.03 18.20
CA ALA A 32 -1.32 3.79 17.43
C ALA A 32 -2.44 2.84 17.91
N SER A 33 -2.92 1.94 17.04
CA SER A 33 -3.91 0.94 17.45
C SER A 33 -3.41 0.03 18.59
N ASN A 34 -4.32 -0.32 19.50
CA ASN A 34 -4.08 -1.30 20.55
C ASN A 34 -3.99 -2.72 20.00
N GLU A 35 -4.66 -3.01 18.88
CA GLU A 35 -4.54 -4.27 18.14
C GLU A 35 -3.12 -4.37 17.56
N PRO A 36 -2.29 -5.35 18.01
CA PRO A 36 -0.90 -5.46 17.57
C PRO A 36 -0.74 -5.48 16.05
N ALA A 37 -1.62 -6.22 15.35
CA ALA A 37 -1.59 -6.33 13.90
C ALA A 37 -1.84 -5.00 13.17
N LEU A 38 -2.54 -4.03 13.79
CA LEU A 38 -2.89 -2.75 13.18
C LEU A 38 -2.01 -1.58 13.65
N ARG A 39 -1.22 -1.79 14.72
CA ARG A 39 -0.44 -0.75 15.39
C ARG A 39 0.52 0.01 14.46
N THR A 40 1.11 -0.71 13.52
CA THR A 40 2.08 -0.20 12.53
C THR A 40 1.65 -0.48 11.10
N ALA A 41 0.42 -0.95 10.88
CA ALA A 41 -0.06 -1.29 9.54
C ALA A 41 -0.29 -0.02 8.71
N ALA A 42 0.28 -0.02 7.51
CA ALA A 42 -0.02 0.90 6.44
C ALA A 42 -0.64 0.11 5.28
N PHE A 43 -1.96 0.11 5.19
CA PHE A 43 -2.65 -0.58 4.12
C PHE A 43 -2.41 0.14 2.79
N THR A 44 -2.14 -0.66 1.76
CA THR A 44 -1.89 -0.20 0.39
C THR A 44 -3.06 0.62 -0.13
N TYR A 45 -4.29 0.18 0.14
CA TYR A 45 -5.51 0.91 -0.22
C TYR A 45 -5.57 2.32 0.38
N ASP A 46 -5.41 2.43 1.70
CA ASP A 46 -5.50 3.72 2.40
C ASP A 46 -4.42 4.70 1.93
N ASN A 47 -3.22 4.20 1.67
CA ASN A 47 -2.11 5.00 1.18
C ASN A 47 -2.30 5.44 -0.27
N ALA A 48 -2.84 4.56 -1.13
CA ALA A 48 -3.23 4.94 -2.48
C ALA A 48 -4.30 6.05 -2.46
N LEU A 49 -5.33 5.90 -1.61
CA LEU A 49 -6.38 6.90 -1.46
C LEU A 49 -5.83 8.22 -0.89
N ALA A 50 -4.92 8.16 0.08
CA ALA A 50 -4.25 9.33 0.63
C ALA A 50 -3.44 10.09 -0.42
N ALA A 51 -2.69 9.38 -1.28
CA ALA A 51 -1.92 10.00 -2.36
C ALA A 51 -2.84 10.71 -3.38
N ILE A 52 -3.93 10.06 -3.79
CA ILE A 52 -4.94 10.65 -4.69
C ILE A 52 -5.58 11.88 -4.05
N ALA A 53 -5.97 11.80 -2.78
CA ALA A 53 -6.56 12.92 -2.05
C ALA A 53 -5.59 14.10 -1.92
N LEU A 54 -4.31 13.84 -1.63
CA LEU A 54 -3.28 14.88 -1.57
C LEU A 54 -3.08 15.56 -2.93
N LEU A 55 -3.09 14.80 -4.04
CA LEU A 55 -3.06 15.38 -5.39
C LEU A 55 -4.27 16.28 -5.64
N ALA A 56 -5.48 15.83 -5.31
CA ALA A 56 -6.69 16.63 -5.44
C ALA A 56 -6.65 17.91 -4.60
N CYS A 57 -5.92 17.90 -3.49
CA CYS A 57 -5.68 19.07 -2.63
C CYS A 57 -4.51 19.96 -3.09
N GLY A 58 -3.87 19.67 -4.23
CA GLY A 58 -2.69 20.39 -4.72
C GLY A 58 -1.39 20.12 -3.94
N LYS A 59 -1.37 19.09 -3.08
CA LYS A 59 -0.24 18.70 -2.21
C LYS A 59 0.64 17.66 -2.90
N ARG A 60 1.19 18.05 -4.05
CA ARG A 60 1.94 17.15 -4.96
C ARG A 60 3.18 16.52 -4.32
N GLU A 61 3.93 17.28 -3.54
CA GLU A 61 5.15 16.78 -2.88
C GLU A 61 4.80 15.69 -1.87
N GLN A 62 3.80 15.93 -1.03
CA GLN A 62 3.31 14.95 -0.05
C GLN A 62 2.76 13.69 -0.75
N ALA A 63 1.98 13.85 -1.82
CA ALA A 63 1.47 12.73 -2.61
C ALA A 63 2.60 11.91 -3.25
N THR A 64 3.65 12.59 -3.74
CA THR A 64 4.82 11.96 -4.37
C THR A 64 5.56 11.07 -3.37
N ARG A 65 5.69 11.48 -2.10
CA ARG A 65 6.35 10.67 -1.08
C ARG A 65 5.62 9.35 -0.80
N ILE A 66 4.28 9.37 -0.77
CA ILE A 66 3.48 8.15 -0.64
C ILE A 66 3.54 7.31 -1.93
N GLY A 67 3.46 7.98 -3.08
CA GLY A 67 3.59 7.36 -4.39
C GLY A 67 4.89 6.60 -4.58
N GLU A 68 6.02 7.18 -4.14
CA GLU A 68 7.30 6.48 -4.17
C GLU A 68 7.30 5.22 -3.31
N ALA A 69 6.65 5.24 -2.14
CA ALA A 69 6.58 4.06 -1.28
C ALA A 69 5.80 2.93 -1.96
N LEU A 70 4.65 3.27 -2.58
CA LEU A 70 3.87 2.34 -3.40
C LEU A 70 4.66 1.83 -4.61
N ARG A 71 5.43 2.70 -5.28
CA ARG A 71 6.25 2.32 -6.42
C ARG A 71 7.37 1.38 -6.03
N LEU A 72 8.07 1.66 -4.92
CA LEU A 72 9.12 0.78 -4.39
C LEU A 72 8.53 -0.58 -4.02
N ALA A 73 7.38 -0.59 -3.32
CA ALA A 73 6.67 -1.82 -2.98
C ALA A 73 6.32 -2.67 -4.22
N ALA A 74 5.80 -2.05 -5.27
CA ALA A 74 5.49 -2.72 -6.55
C ALA A 74 6.73 -3.24 -7.31
N MET A 75 7.92 -2.71 -6.99
CA MET A 75 9.17 -3.06 -7.67
C MET A 75 10.05 -4.03 -6.88
N SER A 76 9.92 -4.06 -5.56
CA SER A 76 10.79 -4.86 -4.68
C SER A 76 10.46 -6.34 -4.67
N ASP A 77 9.19 -6.72 -4.85
CA ASP A 77 8.73 -8.10 -4.76
C ASP A 77 7.93 -8.52 -6.00
N SER A 78 7.58 -9.81 -6.09
CA SER A 78 6.80 -10.38 -7.21
C SER A 78 5.32 -9.93 -7.21
N ARG A 79 4.83 -9.44 -6.07
CA ARG A 79 3.46 -9.00 -5.85
C ARG A 79 3.40 -7.86 -4.82
N LEU A 80 2.39 -7.01 -4.93
CA LEU A 80 2.13 -5.93 -3.99
C LEU A 80 1.32 -6.45 -2.80
N ARG A 81 1.74 -6.17 -1.57
CA ARG A 81 1.06 -6.65 -0.37
C ARG A 81 -0.15 -5.79 0.00
N ASN A 82 -1.03 -6.35 0.83
CA ASN A 82 -2.18 -5.63 1.37
C ASN A 82 -1.75 -4.56 2.37
N ALA A 83 -0.70 -4.81 3.16
CA ALA A 83 -0.12 -3.83 4.04
C ALA A 83 1.41 -3.90 4.09
N TYR A 84 2.01 -2.77 4.45
CA TYR A 84 3.43 -2.62 4.76
C TYR A 84 3.58 -2.01 6.15
N ARG A 85 4.80 -2.04 6.68
CA ARG A 85 5.12 -1.32 7.91
C ARG A 85 5.09 0.19 7.66
N ALA A 86 4.31 0.91 8.46
CA ALA A 86 4.20 2.35 8.40
C ALA A 86 5.52 3.06 8.78
N GLY A 87 5.70 4.27 8.23
CA GLY A 87 6.88 5.11 8.42
C GLY A 87 7.70 5.28 7.14
N PRO A 88 8.89 5.90 7.25
CA PRO A 88 9.79 6.11 6.12
C PRO A 88 10.27 4.78 5.55
N VAL A 89 10.35 4.70 4.22
CA VAL A 89 10.95 3.56 3.53
C VAL A 89 12.46 3.76 3.49
N GLU A 90 13.17 3.00 4.31
CA GLU A 90 14.63 3.00 4.38
C GLU A 90 15.22 2.04 3.33
N ASN A 91 16.43 2.35 2.84
CA ASN A 91 17.20 1.50 1.92
C ASN A 91 16.46 1.09 0.62
N GLY A 92 15.40 1.82 0.25
CA GLY A 92 14.64 1.58 -0.99
C GLY A 92 13.77 0.33 -0.99
N LYS A 93 13.57 -0.34 0.15
CA LYS A 93 12.71 -1.54 0.24
C LYS A 93 11.68 -1.40 1.37
N PRO A 94 10.37 -1.30 1.04
CA PRO A 94 9.32 -1.40 2.03
C PRO A 94 9.33 -2.76 2.72
N LEU A 95 9.06 -2.76 4.03
CA LEU A 95 9.05 -3.97 4.84
C LEU A 95 7.62 -4.46 5.05
N PRO A 96 7.39 -5.79 5.08
CA PRO A 96 6.12 -6.35 5.53
C PRO A 96 5.73 -5.82 6.90
N ASN A 97 4.44 -5.74 7.17
CA ASN A 97 3.98 -5.39 8.52
C ASN A 97 4.01 -6.62 9.43
N GLY A 98 4.46 -6.43 10.66
CA GLY A 98 4.52 -7.47 11.66
C GLY A 98 4.72 -6.89 13.05
N TRP A 99 4.67 -7.74 14.06
CA TRP A 99 4.87 -7.35 15.45
C TRP A 99 5.59 -8.44 16.25
N TRP A 100 6.16 -8.06 17.38
CA TRP A 100 6.64 -9.03 18.37
C TRP A 100 5.45 -9.59 19.15
N ASP A 101 5.21 -10.89 19.04
CA ASP A 101 4.24 -11.58 19.87
C ASP A 101 4.92 -12.11 21.13
N ALA A 102 4.53 -11.57 22.28
CA ALA A 102 5.12 -11.96 23.57
C ALA A 102 4.69 -13.36 24.04
N LYS A 103 3.53 -13.87 23.58
CA LYS A 103 3.05 -15.20 23.93
C LYS A 103 3.79 -16.27 23.14
N GLU A 104 4.05 -16.01 21.87
CA GLU A 104 4.79 -16.91 20.99
C GLU A 104 6.31 -16.67 21.02
N ASN A 105 6.76 -15.60 21.71
CA ASN A 105 8.15 -15.18 21.85
C ASN A 105 8.89 -15.10 20.51
N ARG A 106 8.22 -14.55 19.50
CA ARG A 106 8.74 -14.43 18.15
C ARG A 106 8.13 -13.25 17.42
N TRP A 107 8.75 -12.88 16.31
CA TRP A 107 8.13 -11.99 15.32
C TRP A 107 7.02 -12.74 14.58
N VAL A 108 5.88 -12.10 14.41
CA VAL A 108 4.73 -12.62 13.67
C VAL A 108 4.23 -11.60 12.66
N GLU A 109 3.59 -12.12 11.62
CA GLU A 109 2.97 -11.38 10.52
C GLU A 109 1.56 -11.93 10.31
N ASP A 110 0.69 -11.15 9.67
CA ASP A 110 -0.70 -11.52 9.40
C ASP A 110 -0.86 -11.97 7.95
N ALA A 111 -1.44 -13.16 7.72
CA ALA A 111 -1.55 -13.76 6.40
C ALA A 111 -2.40 -12.93 5.42
N TYR A 112 -3.39 -12.20 5.91
CA TYR A 112 -4.18 -11.29 5.07
C TYR A 112 -3.36 -10.05 4.70
N GLN A 113 -2.65 -9.44 5.66
CA GLN A 113 -1.78 -8.28 5.39
C GLN A 113 -0.64 -8.61 4.44
N ASP A 114 -0.09 -9.82 4.56
CA ASP A 114 0.94 -10.33 3.68
C ASP A 114 0.39 -10.74 2.31
N GLY A 115 -0.90 -11.00 2.18
CA GLY A 115 -1.60 -11.29 0.93
C GLY A 115 -1.62 -10.13 -0.07
N THR A 116 -2.24 -10.35 -1.23
CA THR A 116 -2.43 -9.40 -2.32
C THR A 116 -3.88 -9.45 -2.79
N ALA A 117 -4.70 -8.49 -2.37
CA ALA A 117 -6.05 -8.29 -2.89
C ALA A 117 -6.00 -7.45 -4.17
N ILE A 118 -6.69 -7.89 -5.23
CA ILE A 118 -6.66 -7.19 -6.52
C ILE A 118 -7.19 -5.75 -6.43
N GLY A 119 -8.12 -5.49 -5.51
CA GLY A 119 -8.62 -4.14 -5.25
C GLY A 119 -7.50 -3.21 -4.77
N ASN A 120 -6.65 -3.69 -3.86
CA ASN A 120 -5.52 -2.91 -3.35
C ASN A 120 -4.49 -2.64 -4.47
N VAL A 121 -4.25 -3.62 -5.34
CA VAL A 121 -3.38 -3.47 -6.51
C VAL A 121 -3.94 -2.45 -7.50
N ALA A 122 -5.25 -2.49 -7.77
CA ALA A 122 -5.93 -1.55 -8.66
C ALA A 122 -5.87 -0.12 -8.11
N TRP A 123 -6.14 0.08 -6.81
CA TRP A 123 -6.04 1.40 -6.19
C TRP A 123 -4.62 1.95 -6.21
N ALA A 124 -3.60 1.12 -5.95
CA ALA A 124 -2.21 1.52 -6.09
C ALA A 124 -1.86 1.92 -7.53
N ALA A 125 -2.32 1.16 -8.52
CA ALA A 125 -2.15 1.51 -9.94
C ALA A 125 -2.81 2.86 -10.28
N LEU A 126 -4.04 3.10 -9.81
CA LEU A 126 -4.74 4.38 -10.00
C LEU A 126 -3.99 5.55 -9.34
N ALA A 127 -3.45 5.37 -8.14
CA ALA A 127 -2.66 6.41 -7.48
C ALA A 127 -1.38 6.76 -8.27
N LEU A 128 -0.70 5.74 -8.82
CA LEU A 128 0.46 5.95 -9.69
C LEU A 128 0.06 6.64 -11.00
N LEU A 129 -1.06 6.27 -11.62
CA LEU A 129 -1.55 6.94 -12.82
C LEU A 129 -1.96 8.40 -12.54
N ALA A 130 -2.53 8.70 -11.37
CA ALA A 130 -2.82 10.07 -10.95
C ALA A 130 -1.52 10.90 -10.78
N LEU A 131 -0.45 10.28 -10.24
CA LEU A 131 0.86 10.92 -10.17
C LEU A 131 1.49 11.12 -11.55
N HIS A 132 1.29 10.18 -12.48
CA HIS A 132 1.71 10.34 -13.86
C HIS A 132 1.01 11.55 -14.50
N ASP A 133 -0.31 11.63 -14.40
CA ASP A 133 -1.11 12.74 -14.94
C ASP A 133 -0.66 14.09 -14.36
N ALA A 134 -0.43 14.15 -13.04
CA ALA A 134 0.00 15.38 -12.39
C ALA A 134 1.44 15.83 -12.74
N SER A 135 2.35 14.91 -13.07
CA SER A 135 3.79 15.19 -13.20
C SER A 135 4.39 15.01 -14.59
N GLY A 136 3.73 14.24 -15.47
CA GLY A 136 4.28 13.78 -16.75
C GLY A 136 5.35 12.70 -16.62
N ASP A 137 5.71 12.28 -15.40
CA ASP A 137 6.81 11.33 -15.22
C ASP A 137 6.38 9.89 -15.56
N ALA A 138 7.03 9.33 -16.58
CA ALA A 138 6.71 8.01 -17.12
C ALA A 138 7.00 6.85 -16.15
N ARG A 139 7.80 7.04 -15.08
CA ARG A 139 8.05 5.97 -14.10
C ARG A 139 6.78 5.52 -13.38
N TRP A 140 5.86 6.46 -13.16
CA TRP A 140 4.57 6.18 -12.54
C TRP A 140 3.69 5.33 -13.46
N LEU A 141 3.58 5.73 -14.73
CA LEU A 141 2.86 4.96 -15.76
C LEU A 141 3.41 3.54 -15.89
N ARG A 142 4.73 3.38 -16.01
CA ARG A 142 5.37 2.06 -16.13
C ARG A 142 5.07 1.17 -14.93
N THR A 143 5.08 1.73 -13.72
CA THR A 143 4.81 0.96 -12.51
C THR A 143 3.33 0.61 -12.38
N GLY A 144 2.41 1.54 -12.71
CA GLY A 144 0.98 1.25 -12.79
C GLY A 144 0.66 0.15 -13.82
N ALA A 145 1.29 0.19 -14.99
CA ALA A 145 1.16 -0.85 -16.01
C ALA A 145 1.68 -2.22 -15.53
N LYS A 146 2.81 -2.25 -14.79
CA LYS A 146 3.30 -3.50 -14.16
C LYS A 146 2.25 -4.10 -13.21
N LEU A 147 1.62 -3.27 -12.38
CA LEU A 147 0.57 -3.73 -11.45
C LEU A 147 -0.67 -4.25 -12.20
N ALA A 148 -1.12 -3.56 -13.25
CA ALA A 148 -2.22 -4.02 -14.10
C ALA A 148 -1.89 -5.36 -14.79
N GLY A 149 -0.66 -5.50 -15.30
CA GLY A 149 -0.17 -6.77 -15.86
C GLY A 149 -0.15 -7.89 -14.84
N TRP A 150 0.20 -7.60 -13.59
CA TRP A 150 0.13 -8.59 -12.50
C TRP A 150 -1.31 -9.06 -12.26
N ILE A 151 -2.30 -8.15 -12.23
CA ILE A 151 -3.72 -8.51 -12.09
C ILE A 151 -4.13 -9.45 -13.23
N ALA A 152 -3.86 -9.06 -14.49
CA ALA A 152 -4.24 -9.85 -15.65
C ALA A 152 -3.61 -11.26 -15.65
N ALA A 153 -2.35 -11.38 -15.21
CA ALA A 153 -1.64 -12.66 -15.19
C ALA A 153 -2.07 -13.58 -14.04
N ASN A 154 -2.55 -13.04 -12.91
CA ASN A 154 -2.74 -13.83 -11.69
C ASN A 154 -4.20 -14.01 -11.28
N ALA A 155 -5.05 -13.03 -11.60
CA ALA A 155 -6.42 -12.97 -11.12
C ALA A 155 -7.47 -13.11 -12.21
N LEU A 156 -7.11 -13.05 -13.50
CA LEU A 156 -8.07 -13.33 -14.56
C LEU A 156 -8.64 -14.73 -14.37
N ASP A 157 -9.97 -14.82 -14.35
CA ASP A 157 -10.71 -16.07 -14.30
C ASP A 157 -11.61 -16.12 -15.54
N ASP A 158 -11.43 -17.15 -16.37
CA ASP A 158 -12.19 -17.37 -17.59
C ASP A 158 -13.35 -18.34 -17.40
N ARG A 159 -13.55 -18.86 -16.18
CA ARG A 159 -14.67 -19.73 -15.84
C ARG A 159 -15.99 -18.94 -15.78
N GLY A 160 -17.09 -19.60 -16.11
CA GLY A 160 -18.42 -18.96 -16.09
C GLY A 160 -18.53 -17.80 -17.07
N ASN A 161 -18.97 -16.64 -16.60
CA ASN A 161 -19.04 -15.41 -17.42
C ASN A 161 -17.68 -14.68 -17.54
N GLY A 162 -16.61 -15.27 -17.00
CA GLY A 162 -15.32 -14.63 -16.82
C GLY A 162 -15.32 -13.57 -15.72
N GLY A 163 -14.14 -13.03 -15.41
CA GLY A 163 -13.99 -12.01 -14.38
C GLY A 163 -12.58 -11.96 -13.81
N PHE A 164 -12.50 -11.53 -12.55
CA PHE A 164 -11.27 -11.53 -11.79
C PHE A 164 -11.50 -12.07 -10.38
N SER A 165 -10.59 -12.91 -9.91
CA SER A 165 -10.59 -13.41 -8.55
C SER A 165 -10.06 -12.39 -7.54
N GLY A 166 -10.35 -12.62 -6.25
CA GLY A 166 -10.00 -11.68 -5.18
C GLY A 166 -8.50 -11.40 -5.01
N GLY A 167 -7.64 -12.23 -5.61
CA GLY A 167 -6.19 -12.13 -5.55
C GLY A 167 -5.54 -13.34 -4.87
N VAL A 168 -4.59 -13.09 -3.98
CA VAL A 168 -3.77 -14.11 -3.32
C VAL A 168 -3.76 -13.87 -1.81
N GLU A 169 -4.01 -14.88 -1.00
CA GLU A 169 -3.90 -14.83 0.46
C GLU A 169 -2.67 -15.62 0.94
N GLY A 170 -2.07 -15.20 2.05
CA GLY A 170 -0.99 -15.92 2.72
C GLY A 170 0.41 -15.44 2.36
N PHE A 171 1.38 -16.03 3.05
CA PHE A 171 2.81 -15.72 2.93
C PHE A 171 3.37 -16.17 1.58
N ASP A 172 4.46 -15.55 1.13
CA ASP A 172 5.08 -15.86 -0.18
C ASP A 172 5.37 -17.35 -0.37
N ALA A 173 5.80 -18.06 0.68
CA ALA A 173 6.12 -19.49 0.62
C ALA A 173 4.89 -20.41 0.62
N ALA A 174 3.68 -19.92 0.95
CA ALA A 174 2.49 -20.75 1.17
C ALA A 174 1.19 -20.10 0.66
N SER A 175 1.29 -19.22 -0.35
CA SER A 175 0.16 -18.42 -0.80
C SER A 175 -0.91 -19.23 -1.56
N LYS A 176 -2.18 -18.81 -1.45
CA LYS A 176 -3.34 -19.43 -2.09
C LYS A 176 -4.17 -18.39 -2.84
N LYS A 177 -4.78 -18.76 -3.96
CA LYS A 177 -5.71 -17.88 -4.66
C LYS A 177 -6.98 -17.66 -3.84
N ILE A 178 -7.45 -16.42 -3.77
CA ILE A 178 -8.74 -16.05 -3.20
C ILE A 178 -9.81 -16.27 -4.29
N PRO A 179 -10.81 -17.15 -4.07
CA PRO A 179 -11.92 -17.35 -5.00
C PRO A 179 -12.80 -16.10 -5.18
N ASP A 180 -13.59 -16.10 -6.25
CA ASP A 180 -14.68 -15.14 -6.51
C ASP A 180 -15.82 -15.24 -5.48
#